data_AF-A0AAU4S038-F1
#
_entry.id   AF-A0AAU4S038-F1
#
_cell.length_a   1.000
_cell.length_b   1.000
_cell.length_c   1.000
_cell.angle_alpha   90.00
_cell.angle_beta   90.00
_cell.angle_gamma   90.00
#
_symmetry.space_group_name_H-M   'P 1'
#
loop_
_entity.id
_entity.type
_entity.pdbx_description
1 polymer ?
#
loop_
_entity_poly.entity_id
_entity_poly.type
_entity_poly.pdbx_seq_one_letter_code
_entity_poly.pdbx_strand_id
1 'polypeptide(L)'
;MNPDTERLLRDIAGRLERAIVERDCPAMVALQGDRTLVLSDYDYLRDEIAAHAFEERAADKALEIHANRFVFAVPQVWVDTEDGVYARAVSNHPLRPGEREVIAWMSYDAQDGVDYGLVPYTRRPTGEPVFADIEIFSAPVAPAGSAPGRLLLRTLLEGTKGASGE
;
A
#
# COMPACT_ATOMS: atom_id res chain seq x y z
N MET A 1 4.79 -13.58 5.56
CA MET A 1 4.75 -13.53 4.08
C MET A 1 5.45 -14.70 3.39
N ASN A 2 4.74 -15.47 2.54
CA ASN A 2 5.32 -16.46 1.63
C ASN A 2 6.08 -15.84 0.43
N PRO A 3 6.88 -16.64 -0.31
CA PRO A 3 7.69 -16.16 -1.43
C PRO A 3 6.91 -15.59 -2.62
N ASP A 4 5.65 -15.98 -2.84
CA ASP A 4 4.87 -15.44 -3.95
C ASP A 4 4.30 -14.05 -3.61
N THR A 5 3.84 -13.84 -2.38
CA THR A 5 3.47 -12.53 -1.87
C THR A 5 4.68 -11.59 -1.82
N GLU A 6 5.85 -12.09 -1.43
CA GLU A 6 7.10 -11.32 -1.48
C GLU A 6 7.44 -10.89 -2.91
N ARG A 7 7.30 -11.79 -3.89
CA ARG A 7 7.53 -11.47 -5.30
C ARG A 7 6.57 -10.39 -5.80
N LEU A 8 5.29 -10.48 -5.42
CA LEU A 8 4.27 -9.49 -5.76
C LEU A 8 4.59 -8.12 -5.14
N LEU A 9 5.05 -8.10 -3.88
CA LEU A 9 5.47 -6.89 -3.19
C LEU A 9 6.67 -6.24 -3.87
N ARG A 10 7.69 -7.02 -4.23
CA ARG A 10 8.87 -6.50 -4.94
C ARG A 10 8.52 -5.91 -6.30
N ASP A 11 7.57 -6.51 -7.04
CA ASP A 11 7.11 -5.95 -8.32
C ASP A 11 6.40 -4.60 -8.12
N ILE A 12 5.46 -4.52 -7.16
CA ILE A 12 4.74 -3.28 -6.87
C ILE A 12 5.67 -2.19 -6.33
N ALA A 13 6.55 -2.52 -5.39
CA ALA A 13 7.56 -1.58 -4.89
C ALA A 13 8.42 -1.05 -6.04
N GLY A 14 8.98 -1.92 -6.89
CA GLY A 14 9.81 -1.49 -8.03
C GLY A 14 9.05 -0.68 -9.09
N ARG A 15 7.73 -0.85 -9.24
CA ARG A 15 6.89 0.03 -10.07
C ARG A 15 6.73 1.42 -9.43
N LEU A 16 6.47 1.47 -8.13
CA LEU A 16 6.36 2.73 -7.40
C LEU A 16 7.69 3.47 -7.33
N GLU A 17 8.81 2.79 -7.13
CA GLU A 17 10.14 3.39 -7.17
C GLU A 17 10.39 4.12 -8.50
N ARG A 18 10.06 3.47 -9.62
CA ARG A 18 10.13 4.09 -10.95
C ARG A 18 9.20 5.29 -11.09
N ALA A 19 7.95 5.18 -10.64
CA ALA A 19 7.02 6.30 -10.65
C ALA A 19 7.56 7.49 -9.82
N ILE A 20 8.10 7.23 -8.62
CA ILE A 20 8.65 8.28 -7.74
C ILE A 20 9.86 8.96 -8.39
N VAL A 21 10.70 8.21 -9.12
CA VAL A 21 11.80 8.78 -9.93
C VAL A 21 11.25 9.71 -11.02
N GLU A 22 10.15 9.33 -11.66
CA GLU A 22 9.41 10.13 -12.66
C GLU A 22 8.58 11.27 -12.04
N ARG A 23 8.60 11.41 -10.70
CA ARG A 23 7.81 12.36 -9.90
C ARG A 23 6.31 12.11 -9.89
N ASP A 24 5.94 10.88 -10.22
CA ASP A 24 4.59 10.34 -10.08
C ASP A 24 4.50 9.56 -8.77
N CYS A 25 3.54 9.90 -7.91
CA CYS A 25 3.37 9.24 -6.60
C CYS A 25 1.96 8.63 -6.45
N PRO A 26 1.52 7.73 -7.35
CA PRO A 26 0.22 7.08 -7.23
C PRO A 26 0.21 6.07 -6.08
N ALA A 27 -0.97 5.77 -5.54
CA ALA A 27 -1.20 4.49 -4.89
C ALA A 27 -1.25 3.38 -5.95
N MET A 28 -0.76 2.19 -5.61
CA MET A 28 -0.83 1.01 -6.48
C MET A 28 -1.33 -0.20 -5.70
N VAL A 29 -2.09 -1.05 -6.37
CA VAL A 29 -2.50 -2.36 -5.85
C VAL A 29 -2.30 -3.43 -6.91
N ALA A 30 -1.61 -4.51 -6.55
CA ALA A 30 -1.62 -5.75 -7.30
C ALA A 30 -2.64 -6.71 -6.69
N LEU A 31 -3.51 -7.26 -7.52
CA LEU A 31 -4.49 -8.29 -7.17
C LEU A 31 -4.11 -9.58 -7.89
N GLN A 32 -4.07 -10.70 -7.19
CA GLN A 32 -3.75 -12.01 -7.76
C GLN A 32 -4.84 -13.03 -7.42
N GLY A 33 -5.45 -13.59 -8.46
CA GLY A 33 -6.44 -14.67 -8.44
C GLY A 33 -6.38 -15.44 -9.75
N ASP A 34 -7.50 -15.54 -10.46
CA ASP A 34 -7.59 -16.15 -11.81
C ASP A 34 -6.62 -15.50 -12.81
N ARG A 35 -6.32 -14.22 -12.59
CA ARG A 35 -5.29 -13.44 -13.29
C ARG A 35 -4.64 -12.47 -12.31
N THR A 36 -3.52 -11.88 -12.73
CA THR A 36 -2.91 -10.75 -12.01
C THR A 36 -3.34 -9.44 -12.64
N LEU A 37 -3.86 -8.52 -11.83
CA LEU A 37 -4.20 -7.15 -12.21
C LEU A 37 -3.39 -6.17 -11.38
N VAL A 38 -2.97 -5.05 -11.97
CA VAL A 38 -2.37 -3.92 -11.26
C VAL A 38 -3.21 -2.69 -11.53
N LEU A 39 -3.66 -2.03 -10.48
CA LEU A 39 -4.42 -0.78 -10.53
C LEU A 39 -3.60 0.33 -9.87
N SER A 40 -3.76 1.56 -10.34
CA SER A 40 -3.09 2.73 -9.80
C SER A 40 -4.05 3.92 -9.68
N ASP A 41 -3.85 4.77 -8.69
CA ASP A 41 -4.65 5.99 -8.49
C ASP A 41 -3.79 7.13 -7.93
N TYR A 42 -3.85 8.30 -8.58
CA TYR A 42 -3.06 9.48 -8.23
C TYR A 42 -3.75 10.39 -7.21
N ASP A 43 -5.07 10.27 -7.07
CA ASP A 43 -5.89 11.04 -6.15
C ASP A 43 -6.01 10.37 -4.77
N TYR A 44 -5.47 9.15 -4.60
CA TYR A 44 -5.62 8.35 -3.38
C TYR A 44 -5.33 9.12 -2.08
N LEU A 45 -4.27 9.94 -2.05
CA LEU A 45 -3.90 10.73 -0.87
C LEU A 45 -4.52 12.13 -0.82
N ARG A 46 -5.41 12.47 -1.77
CA ARG A 46 -6.07 13.78 -1.83
C ARG A 46 -7.04 13.96 -0.66
N ASP A 47 -7.89 12.97 -0.44
CA ASP A 47 -8.92 12.95 0.59
C ASP A 47 -9.46 11.52 0.81
N GLU A 48 -10.20 11.32 1.89
CA GLU A 48 -10.78 10.02 2.26
C GLU A 48 -11.76 9.48 1.20
N ILE A 49 -12.47 10.36 0.48
CA ILE A 49 -13.43 9.97 -0.55
C ILE A 49 -12.69 9.33 -1.74
N ALA A 50 -11.58 9.94 -2.17
CA ALA A 50 -10.74 9.41 -3.23
C ALA A 50 -10.09 8.08 -2.82
N ALA A 51 -9.60 7.98 -1.58
CA ALA A 51 -9.03 6.74 -1.04
C ALA A 51 -10.05 5.59 -1.06
N HIS A 52 -11.27 5.84 -0.54
CA HIS A 52 -12.34 4.86 -0.53
C HIS A 52 -12.76 4.45 -1.93
N ALA A 53 -12.95 5.41 -2.85
CA ALA A 53 -13.34 5.12 -4.21
C ALA A 53 -12.31 4.22 -4.93
N PHE A 54 -11.02 4.40 -4.67
CA PHE A 54 -10.00 3.52 -5.24
C PHE A 54 -10.03 2.11 -4.62
N GLU A 55 -10.15 2.00 -3.30
CA GLU A 55 -10.21 0.72 -2.61
C GLU A 55 -11.48 -0.08 -2.95
N GLU A 56 -12.63 0.58 -3.13
CA GLU A 56 -13.87 -0.04 -3.61
C GLU A 56 -13.69 -0.61 -5.02
N ARG A 57 -13.15 0.18 -5.96
CA ARG A 57 -12.85 -0.32 -7.32
C ARG A 57 -11.87 -1.48 -7.31
N ALA A 58 -10.87 -1.44 -6.44
CA ALA A 58 -9.93 -2.54 -6.27
C ALA A 58 -10.63 -3.79 -5.72
N ALA A 59 -11.55 -3.63 -4.77
CA ALA A 59 -12.31 -4.72 -4.19
C ALA A 59 -13.25 -5.37 -5.22
N ASP A 60 -13.97 -4.55 -6.01
CA ASP A 60 -14.81 -5.04 -7.10
C ASP A 60 -14.00 -5.88 -8.09
N LYS A 61 -12.80 -5.40 -8.47
CA LYS A 61 -11.90 -6.14 -9.35
C LYS A 61 -11.33 -7.39 -8.71
N ALA A 62 -11.07 -7.36 -7.41
CA ALA A 62 -10.58 -8.51 -6.67
C ALA A 62 -11.64 -9.63 -6.63
N LEU A 63 -12.91 -9.27 -6.40
CA LEU A 63 -14.03 -10.21 -6.45
C LEU A 63 -14.24 -10.76 -7.86
N GLU A 64 -14.19 -9.92 -8.90
CA GLU A 64 -14.34 -10.32 -10.31
C GLU A 64 -13.34 -11.42 -10.73
N ILE A 65 -12.12 -11.39 -10.19
CA ILE A 65 -11.04 -12.32 -10.57
C ILE A 65 -10.76 -13.38 -9.50
N HIS A 66 -11.61 -13.50 -8.47
CA HIS A 66 -11.41 -14.39 -7.33
C HIS A 66 -10.02 -14.23 -6.70
N ALA A 67 -9.59 -12.98 -6.51
CA ALA A 67 -8.29 -12.68 -5.93
C ALA A 67 -8.18 -13.25 -4.51
N ASN A 68 -7.14 -14.07 -4.28
CA ASN A 68 -6.82 -14.65 -2.99
C ASN A 68 -5.57 -14.02 -2.36
N ARG A 69 -4.93 -13.09 -3.08
CA ARG A 69 -3.75 -12.36 -2.64
C ARG A 69 -3.77 -10.95 -3.20
N PHE A 70 -3.31 -9.98 -2.42
CA PHE A 70 -3.01 -8.65 -2.93
C PHE A 70 -1.82 -8.01 -2.23
N VAL A 71 -1.22 -7.03 -2.89
CA VAL A 71 -0.30 -6.06 -2.28
C VAL A 71 -0.82 -4.67 -2.61
N PHE A 72 -1.03 -3.85 -1.59
CA PHE A 72 -1.42 -2.45 -1.69
C PHE A 72 -0.25 -1.60 -1.19
N ALA A 73 0.19 -0.62 -1.98
CA ALA A 73 1.34 0.21 -1.65
C ALA A 73 1.12 1.67 -2.02
N VAL A 74 1.57 2.58 -1.15
CA VAL A 74 1.32 4.02 -1.26
C VAL A 74 2.57 4.80 -0.88
N PRO A 75 3.11 5.64 -1.79
CA PRO A 75 4.14 6.62 -1.45
C PRO A 75 3.56 7.70 -0.54
N GLN A 76 4.11 7.88 0.66
CA GLN A 76 3.63 8.87 1.62
C GLN A 76 4.78 9.43 2.46
N VAL A 77 4.54 10.57 3.10
CA VAL A 77 5.42 11.12 4.13
C VAL A 77 4.88 10.73 5.49
N TRP A 78 5.69 10.05 6.28
CA TRP A 78 5.41 9.70 7.66
C TRP A 78 6.00 10.74 8.59
N VAL A 79 5.22 11.11 9.60
CA VAL A 79 5.62 12.02 10.68
C VAL A 79 5.51 11.24 11.97
N ASP A 80 6.65 10.93 12.57
CA ASP A 80 6.69 10.26 13.86
C ASP A 80 6.39 11.31 14.96
N THR A 81 5.35 11.07 15.76
CA THR A 81 4.89 11.94 16.86
C THR A 81 4.80 11.15 18.16
N GLU A 82 4.64 11.83 19.29
CA GLU A 82 4.46 11.16 20.59
C GLU A 82 3.21 10.25 20.62
N ASP A 83 2.19 10.59 19.83
CA ASP A 83 0.92 9.85 19.75
C ASP A 83 0.90 8.76 18.65
N GLY A 84 1.98 8.63 17.87
CA GLY A 84 2.10 7.64 16.81
C GLY A 84 2.59 8.22 15.48
N VAL A 85 2.26 7.53 14.38
CA VAL A 85 2.69 7.93 13.03
C VAL A 85 1.52 8.55 12.28
N TYR A 86 1.71 9.79 11.84
CA TYR A 86 0.79 10.45 10.90
C TYR A 86 1.34 10.32 9.48
N ALA A 87 0.43 10.15 8.52
CA ALA A 87 0.80 10.11 7.11
C ALA A 87 0.19 11.29 6.34
N ARG A 88 0.94 11.81 5.37
CA ARG A 88 0.46 12.82 4.42
C ARG A 88 0.97 12.54 3.01
N ALA A 89 0.33 13.15 2.02
CA ALA A 89 0.77 13.09 0.63
C ALA A 89 2.24 13.53 0.46
N VAL A 90 2.95 12.84 -0.44
CA VAL A 90 4.24 13.30 -0.95
C VAL A 90 4.02 14.62 -1.67
N SER A 91 4.88 15.60 -1.40
CA SER A 91 4.83 16.90 -2.07
C SER A 91 6.25 17.39 -2.34
N ASN A 92 6.40 18.37 -3.23
CA ASN A 92 7.70 18.95 -3.56
C ASN A 92 8.32 19.80 -2.44
N HIS A 93 7.65 19.92 -1.28
CA HIS A 93 8.18 20.66 -0.15
C HIS A 93 9.29 19.86 0.55
N PRO A 94 10.35 20.54 1.05
CA PRO A 94 11.34 19.89 1.90
C PRO A 94 10.69 19.19 3.09
N LEU A 95 11.24 18.03 3.45
CA LEU A 95 10.87 17.34 4.68
C LEU A 95 11.16 18.20 5.90
N ARG A 96 10.22 18.25 6.83
CA ARG A 96 10.39 18.87 8.14
C ARG A 96 11.14 17.90 9.06
N PRO A 97 11.75 18.40 10.15
CA PRO A 97 12.35 17.53 11.16
C PRO A 97 11.34 16.49 11.67
N GLY A 98 11.73 15.22 11.71
CA GLY A 98 10.86 14.11 12.10
C GLY A 98 9.99 13.54 10.97
N GLU A 99 10.06 14.10 9.75
CA GLU A 99 9.40 13.53 8.58
C GLU A 99 10.33 12.59 7.80
N ARG A 100 9.75 11.51 7.28
CA ARG A 100 10.43 10.57 6.37
C ARG A 100 9.54 10.18 5.20
N GLU A 101 10.13 10.06 4.02
CA GLU A 101 9.44 9.50 2.86
C GLU A 101 9.48 7.98 2.89
N VAL A 102 8.33 7.36 2.64
CA VAL A 102 8.16 5.91 2.66
C VAL A 102 7.23 5.45 1.55
N ILE A 103 7.41 4.23 1.06
CA ILE A 103 6.36 3.47 0.38
C ILE A 103 5.76 2.56 1.43
N ALA A 104 4.63 2.93 2.02
CA ALA A 104 3.96 2.04 2.97
C ALA A 104 3.17 0.99 2.21
N TRP A 105 3.13 -0.22 2.73
CA TRP A 105 2.45 -1.32 2.08
C TRP A 105 1.72 -2.23 3.07
N MET A 106 0.68 -2.86 2.54
CA MET A 106 -0.07 -3.96 3.15
C MET A 106 -0.11 -5.10 2.14
N SER A 107 0.14 -6.31 2.59
CA SER A 107 -0.11 -7.51 1.80
C SER A 107 -1.13 -8.39 2.48
N TYR A 108 -1.99 -9.03 1.69
CA TYR A 108 -2.90 -10.06 2.15
C TYR A 108 -2.71 -11.30 1.30
N ASP A 109 -2.77 -12.46 1.94
CA ASP A 109 -2.82 -13.77 1.33
C ASP A 109 -3.80 -14.64 2.13
N ALA A 110 -4.71 -15.34 1.44
CA ALA A 110 -5.71 -16.17 2.09
C ALA A 110 -5.13 -17.31 2.94
N GLN A 111 -3.89 -17.74 2.69
CA GLN A 111 -3.20 -18.80 3.43
C GLN A 111 -2.29 -18.26 4.53
N ASP A 112 -1.66 -17.10 4.34
CA ASP A 112 -0.66 -16.55 5.26
C ASP A 112 -1.15 -15.38 6.12
N GLY A 113 -2.31 -14.80 5.78
CA GLY A 113 -2.88 -13.67 6.49
C GLY A 113 -2.38 -12.33 5.95
N VAL A 114 -2.17 -11.37 6.86
CA VAL A 114 -1.86 -9.98 6.52
C VAL A 114 -0.49 -9.61 7.08
N ASP A 115 0.36 -9.03 6.24
CA ASP A 115 1.63 -8.42 6.62
C ASP A 115 1.59 -6.91 6.30
N TYR A 116 2.37 -6.14 7.05
CA TYR A 116 2.49 -4.69 6.88
C TYR A 116 3.95 -4.27 6.89
N GLY A 117 4.25 -3.17 6.24
CA GLY A 117 5.59 -2.64 6.27
C GLY A 117 5.76 -1.36 5.48
N LEU A 118 7.02 -1.05 5.20
CA LEU A 118 7.39 0.07 4.36
C LEU A 118 8.65 -0.19 3.54
N VAL A 119 8.90 0.68 2.56
CA VAL A 119 10.22 0.88 1.94
C VAL A 119 10.63 2.31 2.25
N PRO A 120 11.65 2.55 3.09
CA PRO A 120 12.11 3.89 3.35
C PRO A 120 12.87 4.43 2.13
N TYR A 121 12.78 5.73 1.89
CA TYR A 121 13.66 6.36 0.92
C TYR A 121 14.01 7.79 1.32
N THR A 122 15.14 8.27 0.80
CA THR A 122 15.59 9.65 0.98
C THR A 122 15.96 10.24 -0.36
N ARG A 123 15.93 11.56 -0.49
CA ARG A 123 16.33 12.24 -1.73
C ARG A 123 17.75 12.78 -1.62
N ARG A 124 18.56 12.55 -2.66
CA ARG A 124 19.84 13.24 -2.84
C ARG A 124 19.62 14.76 -2.94
N PRO A 125 20.67 15.58 -2.79
CA PRO A 125 20.56 17.03 -3.07
C PRO A 125 20.03 17.36 -4.47
N THR A 126 20.19 16.46 -5.44
CA THR A 126 19.64 16.56 -6.80
C THR A 126 18.13 16.30 -6.89
N GLY A 127 17.50 15.84 -5.80
CA GLY A 127 16.09 15.43 -5.75
C GLY A 127 15.82 13.97 -6.12
N GLU A 128 16.85 13.24 -6.58
CA GLU A 128 16.76 11.83 -6.95
C GLU A 128 16.56 10.95 -5.71
N PRO A 129 15.54 10.06 -5.69
CA PRO A 129 15.28 9.17 -4.57
C PRO A 129 16.32 8.04 -4.48
N VAL A 130 16.65 7.65 -3.26
CA VAL A 130 17.48 6.48 -2.91
C VAL A 130 16.66 5.62 -1.97
N PHE A 131 16.26 4.46 -2.47
CA PHE A 131 15.42 3.50 -1.75
C PHE A 131 16.27 2.56 -0.90
N ALA A 132 15.79 2.27 0.31
CA ALA A 132 16.34 1.25 1.18
C ALA A 132 15.60 -0.09 0.99
N ASP A 133 15.94 -1.10 1.77
CA ASP A 133 15.29 -2.41 1.70
C ASP A 133 13.85 -2.38 2.24
N ILE A 134 13.04 -3.36 1.83
CA ILE A 134 11.69 -3.59 2.37
C ILE A 134 11.79 -3.95 3.85
N GLU A 135 11.07 -3.21 4.69
CA GLU A 135 10.92 -3.47 6.13
C GLU A 135 9.53 -4.04 6.42
N ILE A 136 9.46 -5.10 7.24
CA ILE A 136 8.20 -5.71 7.70
C ILE A 136 8.01 -5.37 9.17
N PHE A 137 6.80 -4.94 9.55
CA PHE A 137 6.45 -4.72 10.95
C PHE A 137 5.93 -6.01 11.59
N SER A 138 6.58 -6.44 12.68
CA SER A 138 6.18 -7.64 13.43
C SER A 138 5.04 -7.41 14.41
N ALA A 139 4.76 -6.14 14.75
CA ALA A 139 3.61 -5.75 15.55
C ALA A 139 2.55 -5.15 14.62
N PRO A 140 1.25 -5.38 14.84
CA PRO A 140 0.23 -4.61 14.14
C PRO A 140 0.48 -3.16 14.51
N VAL A 141 1.06 -2.40 13.56
CA VAL A 141 0.97 -0.94 13.59
C VAL A 141 -0.52 -0.72 13.55
N ALA A 142 -1.13 -0.54 14.73
CA ALA A 142 -2.56 -0.39 14.89
C ALA A 142 -2.90 0.74 13.94
N PRO A 143 -3.53 0.43 12.79
CA PRO A 143 -3.68 1.48 11.84
C PRO A 143 -4.70 2.39 12.49
N ALA A 144 -4.28 3.62 12.79
CA ALA A 144 -5.20 4.74 12.78
C ALA A 144 -6.16 4.48 11.61
N GLY A 145 -7.46 4.65 11.81
CA GLY A 145 -8.55 4.05 11.01
C GLY A 145 -8.45 4.09 9.47
N SER A 146 -7.48 4.83 8.92
CA SER A 146 -7.11 5.07 7.54
C SER A 146 -5.86 4.31 7.01
N ALA A 147 -5.54 3.07 7.46
CA ALA A 147 -4.47 2.30 6.80
C ALA A 147 -4.78 2.08 5.31
N PRO A 148 -3.80 2.26 4.41
CA PRO A 148 -4.01 1.92 3.02
C PRO A 148 -4.39 0.45 2.80
N GLY A 149 -5.41 0.21 1.99
CA GLY A 149 -5.89 -1.14 1.65
C GLY A 149 -6.81 -1.77 2.70
N ARG A 150 -7.16 -1.06 3.77
CA ARG A 150 -8.01 -1.58 4.85
C ARG A 150 -9.44 -1.86 4.39
N LEU A 151 -10.01 -0.98 3.56
CA LEU A 151 -11.36 -1.17 3.02
C LEU A 151 -11.36 -2.37 2.08
N LEU A 152 -10.37 -2.47 1.19
CA LEU A 152 -10.17 -3.63 0.32
C LEU A 152 -10.07 -4.95 1.13
N LEU A 153 -9.22 -4.99 2.16
CA LEU A 153 -9.07 -6.15 3.03
C LEU A 153 -10.39 -6.56 3.67
N ARG A 154 -11.13 -5.59 4.23
CA ARG A 154 -12.42 -5.84 4.87
C ARG A 154 -13.41 -6.47 3.89
N THR A 155 -13.53 -5.91 2.69
CA THR A 155 -14.45 -6.41 1.66
C THR A 155 -14.12 -7.85 1.26
N LEU A 156 -12.84 -8.20 1.12
CA LEU A 156 -12.42 -9.56 0.79
C LEU A 156 -12.71 -10.56 1.92
N LEU A 157 -12.47 -10.17 3.18
CA LEU A 157 -12.74 -11.03 4.33
C LEU A 157 -14.26 -11.22 4.56
N GLU A 158 -15.07 -10.20 4.30
CA GLU A 158 -16.54 -10.29 4.39
C GLU A 158 -17.12 -11.13 3.24
N GLY A 159 -16.63 -10.96 2.01
CA GLY A 159 -17.02 -11.79 0.86
C GLY A 159 -16.68 -13.27 1.04
N THR A 160 -15.54 -13.58 1.67
CA THR A 160 -15.13 -14.97 1.96
C THR A 160 -16.06 -15.64 2.99
N LYS A 161 -16.56 -14.90 3.99
CA LYS A 161 -17.54 -15.41 4.96
C LYS A 161 -18.91 -15.71 4.34
N GLY A 162 -19.31 -14.96 3.31
CA GLY A 162 -20.55 -15.20 2.58
C GLY A 162 -20.52 -16.47 1.72
N ALA A 163 -19.36 -16.83 1.16
CA ALA A 163 -19.22 -18.00 0.28
C ALA A 163 -19.07 -19.36 1.00
N SER A 164 -18.89 -19.35 2.33
CA SER A 164 -18.75 -20.58 3.14
C SER A 164 -20.07 -21.01 3.83
N GLY A 165 -21.20 -20.41 3.43
CA GLY A 165 -22.51 -20.55 4.06
C GLY A 165 -23.64 -20.88 3.10
N GLU A 166 -23.39 -21.71 2.08
CA GLU A 166 -24.41 -22.38 1.26
C GLU A 166 -24.13 -23.89 1.15
#